data_AF-A0A1V5SAT0-F1
#
_entry.id   AF-A0A1V5SAT0-F1
#
_cell.length_a   1.000
_cell.length_b   1.000
_cell.length_c   1.000
_cell.angle_alpha   90.00
_cell.angle_beta   90.00
_cell.angle_gamma   90.00
#
_symmetry.space_group_name_H-M   'P 1'
#
loop_
_entity.id
_entity.type
_entity.pdbx_description
1 polymer ?
#
loop_
_entity_poly.entity_id
_entity_poly.type
_entity_poly.pdbx_seq_one_letter_code
_entity_poly.pdbx_strand_id
1 'polypeptide(L)'
;MVNRKPQLTGQNWFIVLNPLKSELERSKIAREIAKAFRIPADEAIDLVANTPIILLDNLNYSTAIQVKQYFCASVSDLIVSNDGALKRRCYRTVWPNPPSLTFLKDMDAKNLPRIEEEKLAEDEAIQEIRSWIQTENGFSEKETASSGEAGHASRHFRDMLEEERERLLKENVGLRDNLNQIHRALEKIQSELHLKEKALENIQNEKKQKERETQEMQTLLNHSEEKYEMLREEFRQTRQYFEEKLVTNEKKSEELMKQIEEREVANRELMEEKQEIQKSFHASKNDLLIARDEKERSEKEWKERTAALFRELETQKKMVAEINDKLNTMEEGKKIIQSSEQRLLKEVEAQMHQTKRWELKSSELESEMGRMREAFEGQIKSWQLRLAQLESREHELEKARAQVKDLQRQLEHRELIQRKRELSESYSMKETQLKSLVKQQEKLESEIRHREEELRKLLHEQGTLEREVIEIKQAQRHLAERVKRESPGSVPRSQDTSTDFFLPRESPETSHD
;
A
#
# COMPACT_ATOMS: atom_id res chain seq x y z
N MET A 1 23.34 -22.51 19.41
CA MET A 1 24.78 -22.56 19.76
C MET A 1 25.15 -21.32 20.56
N VAL A 2 26.04 -21.43 21.56
CA VAL A 2 26.39 -20.31 22.45
C VAL A 2 27.60 -19.54 21.92
N ASN A 3 27.47 -18.23 21.73
CA ASN A 3 28.56 -17.36 21.26
C ASN A 3 29.70 -17.28 22.27
N ARG A 4 30.80 -18.02 22.03
CA ARG A 4 32.09 -17.75 22.68
C ARG A 4 32.82 -16.67 21.90
N LYS A 5 32.81 -15.43 22.41
CA LYS A 5 33.76 -14.39 21.97
C LYS A 5 35.19 -14.87 22.27
N PRO A 6 36.19 -14.58 21.42
CA PRO A 6 37.59 -14.82 21.77
C PRO A 6 37.94 -13.99 23.00
N GLN A 7 38.50 -14.62 24.03
CA GLN A 7 38.98 -13.91 25.21
C GLN A 7 40.29 -13.20 24.90
N LEU A 8 40.46 -12.00 25.44
CA LEU A 8 41.70 -11.23 25.34
C LEU A 8 42.86 -12.02 25.96
N THR A 9 43.88 -12.31 25.16
CA THR A 9 45.09 -13.04 25.53
C THR A 9 45.93 -12.23 26.52
N GLY A 10 45.56 -12.29 27.80
CA GLY A 10 46.19 -11.57 28.91
C GLY A 10 45.32 -11.39 30.17
N GLN A 11 44.00 -11.58 30.08
CA GLN A 11 43.03 -11.25 31.16
C GLN A 11 42.30 -12.50 31.72
N ASN A 12 43.04 -13.54 32.04
CA ASN A 12 42.50 -14.86 32.43
C ASN A 12 43.20 -15.49 33.66
N TRP A 13 43.92 -14.68 34.46
CA TRP A 13 44.58 -15.17 35.67
C TRP A 13 43.60 -15.28 36.83
N PHE A 14 43.76 -16.30 37.66
CA PHE A 14 42.92 -16.55 38.82
C PHE A 14 43.77 -16.97 40.03
N ILE A 15 43.20 -16.82 41.23
CA ILE A 15 43.87 -17.10 42.50
C ILE A 15 43.12 -18.20 43.23
N VAL A 16 43.82 -19.31 43.48
CA VAL A 16 43.31 -20.45 44.26
C VAL A 16 43.89 -20.40 45.66
N LEU A 17 43.01 -20.46 46.66
CA LEU A 17 43.36 -20.82 48.03
C LEU A 17 43.27 -22.36 48.15
N ASN A 18 44.37 -23.01 48.48
CA ASN A 18 44.42 -24.46 48.72
C ASN A 18 43.91 -24.84 50.13
N PRO A 19 43.65 -26.14 50.39
CA PRO A 19 43.29 -26.61 51.72
C PRO A 19 44.37 -26.32 52.75
N LEU A 20 44.05 -25.47 53.72
CA LEU A 20 44.94 -25.13 54.84
C LEU A 20 44.95 -26.25 55.89
N LYS A 21 46.12 -26.50 56.47
CA LYS A 21 46.37 -27.67 57.32
C LYS A 21 45.95 -27.42 58.78
N SER A 22 45.99 -26.17 59.22
CA SER A 22 45.63 -25.78 60.58
C SER A 22 44.35 -24.95 60.65
N GLU A 23 43.54 -25.19 61.67
CA GLU A 23 42.35 -24.39 61.97
C GLU A 23 42.71 -22.95 62.40
N LEU A 24 43.91 -22.75 62.96
CA LEU A 24 44.48 -21.42 63.24
C LEU A 24 44.73 -20.65 61.93
N GLU A 25 45.26 -21.33 60.90
CA GLU A 25 45.48 -20.75 59.57
C GLU A 25 44.15 -20.39 58.91
N ARG A 26 43.17 -21.32 58.93
CA ARG A 26 41.80 -21.08 58.43
C ARG A 26 41.17 -19.84 59.08
N SER A 27 41.25 -19.74 60.41
CA SER A 27 40.74 -18.62 61.19
C SER A 27 41.47 -17.30 60.89
N LYS A 28 42.78 -17.34 60.64
CA LYS A 28 43.60 -16.17 60.27
C LYS A 28 43.24 -15.67 58.87
N ILE A 29 43.15 -16.55 57.86
CA ILE A 29 42.81 -16.13 56.50
C ILE A 29 41.36 -15.67 56.39
N ALA A 30 40.41 -16.32 57.07
CA ALA A 30 39.01 -15.90 57.08
C ALA A 30 38.88 -14.44 57.57
N ARG A 31 39.62 -14.07 58.63
CA ARG A 31 39.64 -12.71 59.16
C ARG A 31 40.23 -11.69 58.17
N GLU A 32 41.31 -12.03 57.47
CA GLU A 32 41.88 -11.14 56.45
C GLU A 32 41.04 -11.07 55.16
N ILE A 33 40.35 -12.15 54.77
CA ILE A 33 39.35 -12.15 53.68
C ILE A 33 38.16 -11.25 54.04
N ALA A 34 37.59 -11.41 55.25
CA ALA A 34 36.51 -10.57 55.75
C ALA A 34 36.89 -9.08 55.74
N LYS A 35 38.10 -8.75 56.20
CA LYS A 35 38.67 -7.40 56.20
C LYS A 35 38.93 -6.84 54.79
N ALA A 36 39.54 -7.62 53.90
CA ALA A 36 39.90 -7.18 52.54
C ALA A 36 38.67 -6.95 51.66
N PHE A 37 37.69 -7.87 51.71
CA PHE A 37 36.50 -7.85 50.85
C PHE A 37 35.25 -7.27 51.53
N ARG A 38 35.34 -6.92 52.82
CA ARG A 38 34.26 -6.34 53.65
C ARG A 38 33.02 -7.22 53.76
N ILE A 39 33.22 -8.53 53.89
CA ILE A 39 32.17 -9.52 54.19
C ILE A 39 32.17 -9.86 55.69
N PRO A 40 31.06 -10.40 56.25
CA PRO A 40 31.02 -10.93 57.61
C PRO A 40 32.12 -11.97 57.89
N ALA A 41 32.56 -12.05 59.14
CA ALA A 41 33.60 -13.00 59.54
C ALA A 41 33.16 -14.46 59.35
N ASP A 42 31.89 -14.76 59.62
CA ASP A 42 31.34 -16.11 59.54
C ASP A 42 31.24 -16.60 58.08
N GLU A 43 30.75 -15.75 57.17
CA GLU A 43 30.79 -16.00 55.71
C GLU A 43 32.21 -16.27 55.20
N ALA A 44 33.22 -15.57 55.75
CA ALA A 44 34.61 -15.78 55.38
C ALA A 44 35.19 -17.10 55.94
N ILE A 45 34.68 -17.60 57.07
CA ILE A 45 35.05 -18.91 57.63
C ILE A 45 34.47 -20.03 56.74
N ASP A 46 33.18 -19.94 56.41
CA ASP A 46 32.51 -20.90 55.52
C ASP A 46 33.14 -20.94 54.12
N LEU A 47 33.58 -19.78 53.60
CA LEU A 47 34.30 -19.70 52.33
C LEU A 47 35.64 -20.46 52.36
N VAL A 48 36.36 -20.37 53.47
CA VAL A 48 37.67 -21.02 53.67
C VAL A 48 37.53 -22.51 53.99
N ALA A 49 36.42 -22.95 54.57
CA ALA A 49 36.14 -24.36 54.78
C ALA A 49 36.03 -25.14 53.45
N ASN A 50 35.56 -24.49 52.39
CA ASN A 50 35.31 -25.10 51.07
C ASN A 50 36.51 -25.05 50.10
N THR A 51 37.74 -25.07 50.64
CA THR A 51 38.99 -25.14 49.85
C THR A 51 39.22 -26.53 49.20
N PRO A 52 39.82 -26.64 47.99
CA PRO A 52 40.42 -25.57 47.20
C PRO A 52 39.38 -24.69 46.48
N ILE A 53 39.54 -23.37 46.60
CA ILE A 53 38.57 -22.39 46.08
C ILE A 53 39.26 -21.25 45.31
N ILE A 54 38.67 -20.86 44.19
CA ILE A 54 39.06 -19.70 43.40
C ILE A 54 38.49 -18.46 44.09
N LEU A 55 39.34 -17.73 44.83
CA LEU A 55 38.97 -16.50 45.53
C LEU A 55 38.66 -15.37 44.53
N LEU A 56 39.50 -15.21 43.51
CA LEU A 56 39.38 -14.19 42.47
C LEU A 56 39.67 -14.78 41.10
N ASP A 57 38.97 -14.28 40.09
CA ASP A 57 38.97 -14.81 38.72
C ASP A 57 38.98 -13.68 37.67
N ASN A 58 39.46 -13.99 36.47
CA ASN A 58 39.61 -13.07 35.33
C ASN A 58 40.46 -11.81 35.64
N LEU A 59 41.49 -11.97 36.47
CA LEU A 59 42.49 -10.93 36.74
C LEU A 59 43.51 -10.83 35.59
N ASN A 60 44.23 -9.70 35.58
CA ASN A 60 45.53 -9.61 34.92
C ASN A 60 46.63 -10.20 35.83
N TYR A 61 47.82 -10.48 35.28
CA TYR A 61 48.89 -11.14 36.04
C TYR A 61 49.45 -10.28 37.20
N SER A 62 49.70 -8.99 36.98
CA SER A 62 50.32 -8.13 38.00
C SER A 62 49.40 -7.93 39.22
N THR A 63 48.10 -7.73 39.00
CA THR A 63 47.10 -7.70 40.07
C THR A 63 46.95 -9.05 40.78
N ALA A 64 47.03 -10.17 40.06
CA ALA A 64 47.01 -11.49 40.69
C ALA A 64 48.22 -11.73 41.61
N ILE A 65 49.41 -11.29 41.20
CA ILE A 65 50.62 -11.31 42.02
C ILE A 65 50.52 -10.36 43.22
N GLN A 66 49.99 -9.14 43.05
CA GLN A 66 49.77 -8.19 44.15
C GLN A 66 48.82 -8.75 45.23
N VAL A 67 47.71 -9.38 44.83
CA VAL A 67 46.80 -10.03 45.80
C VAL A 67 47.48 -11.23 46.48
N LYS A 68 48.26 -12.05 45.75
CA LYS A 68 49.07 -13.10 46.39
C LYS A 68 50.05 -12.51 47.41
N GLN A 69 50.72 -11.41 47.09
CA GLN A 69 51.65 -10.72 48.00
C GLN A 69 50.93 -10.19 49.26
N TYR A 70 49.76 -9.56 49.12
CA TYR A 70 48.95 -9.08 50.24
C TYR A 70 48.65 -10.19 51.26
N PHE A 71 48.18 -11.34 50.79
CA PHE A 71 47.84 -12.47 51.66
C PHE A 71 49.04 -13.34 52.07
N CYS A 72 50.22 -13.19 51.46
CA CYS A 72 51.43 -13.98 51.74
C CYS A 72 51.87 -13.89 53.22
N ALA A 73 51.67 -12.73 53.87
CA ALA A 73 51.93 -12.54 55.30
C ALA A 73 50.96 -13.32 56.23
N SER A 74 49.90 -13.90 55.66
CA SER A 74 48.87 -14.66 56.37
C SER A 74 48.70 -16.10 55.90
N VAL A 75 49.04 -16.42 54.65
CA VAL A 75 48.89 -17.75 54.04
C VAL A 75 50.03 -18.03 53.04
N SER A 76 50.66 -19.19 53.19
CA SER A 76 51.67 -19.72 52.24
C SER A 76 51.05 -20.28 50.96
N ASP A 77 49.92 -20.99 51.08
CA ASP A 77 49.37 -21.89 50.05
C ASP A 77 48.37 -21.21 49.09
N LEU A 78 48.75 -20.04 48.56
CA LEU A 78 48.02 -19.33 47.50
C LEU A 78 48.68 -19.53 46.14
N ILE A 79 47.93 -20.05 45.17
CA ILE A 79 48.38 -20.31 43.79
C ILE A 79 47.79 -19.26 42.85
N VAL A 80 48.66 -18.58 42.10
CA VAL A 80 48.27 -17.77 40.92
C VAL A 80 48.44 -18.65 39.69
N SER A 81 47.40 -18.80 38.88
CA SER A 81 47.43 -19.66 37.69
C SER A 81 46.54 -19.13 36.56
N ASN A 82 46.78 -19.63 35.36
CA ASN A 82 45.95 -19.49 34.17
C ASN A 82 45.49 -20.85 33.61
N ASP A 83 45.80 -21.96 34.30
CA ASP A 83 45.49 -23.32 33.83
C ASP A 83 43.98 -23.64 33.92
N GLY A 84 43.39 -23.93 32.76
CA GLY A 84 42.01 -24.36 32.62
C GLY A 84 41.70 -25.76 33.19
N ALA A 85 42.70 -26.60 33.51
CA ALA A 85 42.49 -27.85 34.23
C ALA A 85 42.36 -27.63 35.74
N LEU A 86 43.29 -26.91 36.38
CA LEU A 86 43.20 -26.48 37.77
C LEU A 86 41.90 -25.69 38.03
N LYS A 87 41.54 -24.74 37.13
CA LYS A 87 40.29 -23.96 37.22
C LYS A 87 39.01 -24.82 37.25
N ARG A 88 39.05 -26.05 36.75
CA ARG A 88 37.93 -27.01 36.78
C ARG A 88 37.93 -27.93 38.02
N ARG A 89 38.99 -27.93 38.83
CA ARG A 89 39.15 -28.78 40.03
C ARG A 89 38.93 -28.04 41.35
N CYS A 90 38.72 -26.73 41.30
CA CYS A 90 38.48 -25.88 42.46
C CYS A 90 37.03 -25.41 42.48
N TYR A 91 36.47 -25.20 43.67
CA TYR A 91 35.23 -24.44 43.81
C TYR A 91 35.45 -22.98 43.38
N ARG A 92 34.38 -22.23 43.09
CA ARG A 92 34.48 -20.82 42.68
C ARG A 92 33.68 -19.96 43.64
N THR A 93 34.32 -18.94 44.23
CA THR A 93 33.58 -18.00 45.08
C THR A 93 32.53 -17.25 44.27
N VAL A 94 31.30 -17.25 44.78
CA VAL A 94 30.20 -16.41 44.27
C VAL A 94 30.08 -15.22 45.21
N TRP A 95 30.63 -14.08 44.79
CA TRP A 95 30.59 -12.84 45.57
C TRP A 95 29.25 -12.12 45.34
N PRO A 96 28.51 -11.66 46.39
CA PRO A 96 27.24 -10.96 46.23
C PRO A 96 27.34 -9.66 45.43
N ASN A 97 28.49 -8.97 45.56
CA ASN A 97 28.92 -7.86 44.71
C ASN A 97 30.34 -8.15 44.21
N PRO A 98 30.77 -7.65 43.04
CA PRO A 98 32.15 -7.83 42.57
C PRO A 98 33.17 -7.34 43.61
N PRO A 99 34.13 -8.19 44.05
CA PRO A 99 35.02 -7.88 45.16
C PRO A 99 35.94 -6.71 44.84
N SER A 100 35.86 -5.64 45.64
CA SER A 100 36.63 -4.42 45.43
C SER A 100 38.10 -4.61 45.84
N LEU A 101 39.02 -4.48 44.89
CA LEU A 101 40.47 -4.56 45.13
C LEU A 101 41.05 -3.28 45.78
N THR A 102 40.21 -2.50 46.47
CA THR A 102 40.61 -1.26 47.15
C THR A 102 41.69 -1.48 48.21
N PHE A 103 41.71 -2.64 48.87
CA PHE A 103 42.73 -2.98 49.88
C PHE A 103 44.17 -3.03 49.34
N LEU A 104 44.35 -3.18 48.02
CA LEU A 104 45.68 -3.09 47.38
C LEU A 104 46.23 -1.65 47.36
N LYS A 105 45.38 -0.63 47.53
CA LYS A 105 45.82 0.77 47.64
C LYS A 105 46.42 1.10 49.00
N ASP A 106 46.11 0.29 50.01
CA ASP A 106 46.60 0.43 51.39
C ASP A 106 47.94 -0.32 51.61
N MET A 107 48.54 -0.89 50.54
CA MET A 107 49.83 -1.58 50.58
C MET A 107 51.00 -0.60 50.49
N ASP A 108 51.52 -0.21 51.65
CA ASP A 108 52.76 0.57 51.74
C ASP A 108 53.97 -0.24 51.24
N ALA A 109 54.79 0.34 50.35
CA ALA A 109 55.75 -0.37 49.51
C ALA A 109 57.07 -0.81 50.21
N LYS A 110 57.01 -1.17 51.50
CA LYS A 110 58.18 -1.40 52.37
C LYS A 110 58.47 -2.86 52.76
N ASN A 111 57.63 -3.83 52.38
CA ASN A 111 57.82 -5.24 52.72
C ASN A 111 57.82 -6.15 51.48
N LEU A 112 59.02 -6.49 50.99
CA LEU A 112 59.25 -7.49 49.93
C LEU A 112 60.59 -8.19 50.18
N PRO A 113 60.62 -9.49 50.50
CA PRO A 113 61.85 -10.28 50.51
C PRO A 113 62.39 -10.50 49.09
N ARG A 114 63.73 -10.50 48.94
CA ARG A 114 64.38 -11.07 47.75
C ARG A 114 64.48 -12.59 47.90
N ILE A 115 64.56 -13.28 46.76
CA ILE A 115 64.96 -14.68 46.64
C ILE A 115 66.16 -14.72 45.68
N GLU A 116 67.15 -15.54 45.99
CA GLU A 116 68.36 -15.76 45.20
C GLU A 116 68.30 -17.16 44.56
N GLU A 117 68.90 -17.33 43.38
CA GLU A 117 69.02 -18.64 42.71
C GLU A 117 70.49 -19.06 42.71
N GLU A 118 70.81 -20.16 43.40
CA GLU A 118 72.13 -20.78 43.31
C GLU A 118 72.30 -21.59 42.02
N LYS A 119 73.53 -21.60 41.50
CA LYS A 119 73.99 -22.58 40.52
C LYS A 119 75.12 -23.39 41.15
N LEU A 120 75.07 -24.70 40.99
CA LEU A 120 76.20 -25.60 41.20
C LEU A 120 76.78 -26.03 39.85
N ALA A 121 78.05 -26.40 39.87
CA ALA A 121 78.81 -26.92 38.74
C ALA A 121 79.67 -28.10 39.23
N GLU A 122 79.86 -29.11 38.39
CA GLU A 122 80.70 -30.27 38.66
C GLU A 122 81.51 -30.64 37.40
N ASP A 123 82.83 -30.78 37.55
CA ASP A 123 83.75 -31.25 36.52
C ASP A 123 85.11 -31.58 37.18
N GLU A 124 85.45 -32.87 37.44
CA GLU A 124 86.85 -33.36 37.57
C GLU A 124 87.00 -34.90 37.76
N ALA A 125 88.24 -35.38 37.49
CA ALA A 125 88.91 -36.59 37.99
C ALA A 125 88.59 -38.02 37.43
N ILE A 126 89.53 -39.00 37.34
CA ILE A 126 90.98 -39.01 36.98
C ILE A 126 91.53 -40.47 36.77
N GLN A 127 92.74 -40.57 36.16
CA GLN A 127 93.75 -41.67 35.98
C GLN A 127 93.89 -42.78 37.09
N GLU A 128 94.67 -43.88 37.03
CA GLU A 128 95.49 -44.74 36.10
C GLU A 128 96.16 -45.87 36.98
N ILE A 129 97.03 -46.79 36.48
CA ILE A 129 98.33 -47.31 37.10
C ILE A 129 98.74 -48.82 36.91
N ARG A 130 99.82 -49.03 36.11
CA ARG A 130 101.08 -49.89 36.28
C ARG A 130 101.11 -51.44 36.31
N SER A 131 102.36 -51.97 36.39
CA SER A 131 102.91 -53.33 36.13
C SER A 131 104.07 -53.68 37.12
N TRP A 132 104.79 -54.83 36.98
CA TRP A 132 106.26 -55.08 37.26
C TRP A 132 106.65 -56.59 37.42
N ILE A 133 107.87 -57.03 37.00
CA ILE A 133 108.57 -58.34 37.32
C ILE A 133 110.12 -58.18 37.20
N GLN A 134 110.95 -58.88 38.02
CA GLN A 134 112.44 -58.93 37.90
C GLN A 134 113.16 -60.14 38.62
N THR A 135 114.24 -60.71 38.01
CA THR A 135 115.40 -61.50 38.59
C THR A 135 115.15 -62.84 39.37
N GLU A 136 116.10 -63.74 39.75
CA GLU A 136 117.58 -63.75 40.00
C GLU A 136 118.24 -65.19 40.09
N ASN A 137 119.59 -65.39 39.97
CA ASN A 137 120.51 -66.37 40.70
C ASN A 137 121.88 -66.79 40.03
N GLY A 138 122.87 -67.38 40.78
CA GLY A 138 124.22 -67.89 40.33
C GLY A 138 125.10 -68.68 41.38
N PHE A 139 126.43 -68.93 41.13
CA PHE A 139 127.60 -69.45 41.99
C PHE A 139 128.51 -70.67 41.51
N SER A 140 129.62 -71.07 42.22
CA SER A 140 130.93 -71.63 41.68
C SER A 140 131.84 -72.65 42.52
N GLU A 141 132.76 -73.46 41.87
CA GLU A 141 134.16 -74.02 42.20
C GLU A 141 134.53 -75.10 43.34
N LYS A 142 135.70 -75.85 43.49
CA LYS A 142 136.92 -76.37 42.70
C LYS A 142 138.09 -77.12 43.54
N GLU A 143 139.13 -77.75 42.90
CA GLU A 143 140.58 -78.10 43.33
C GLU A 143 141.15 -79.55 43.72
N THR A 144 142.48 -79.72 44.06
CA THR A 144 143.45 -80.90 43.83
C THR A 144 144.77 -80.91 44.74
N ALA A 145 145.81 -81.82 44.85
CA ALA A 145 146.21 -83.27 44.58
C ALA A 145 147.71 -83.65 45.06
N SER A 146 148.26 -84.90 44.85
CA SER A 146 149.72 -85.44 44.96
C SER A 146 150.29 -85.96 46.35
N SER A 147 151.45 -86.66 46.65
CA SER A 147 152.52 -87.63 46.11
C SER A 147 153.54 -88.04 47.27
N GLY A 148 154.59 -88.94 47.36
CA GLY A 148 155.30 -90.05 46.61
C GLY A 148 156.68 -90.57 47.25
N GLU A 149 157.23 -91.78 46.90
CA GLU A 149 158.62 -92.42 47.17
C GLU A 149 159.12 -92.80 48.63
N ALA A 150 160.19 -93.57 49.04
CA ALA A 150 161.28 -94.57 48.61
C ALA A 150 161.86 -95.31 49.91
N GLY A 151 162.91 -96.17 50.15
CA GLY A 151 164.10 -96.95 49.58
C GLY A 151 165.04 -97.46 50.78
N HIS A 152 166.14 -98.29 50.82
CA HIS A 152 166.90 -99.33 50.02
C HIS A 152 168.12 -100.02 50.82
N ALA A 153 168.61 -101.28 50.50
CA ALA A 153 169.91 -102.02 50.86
C ALA A 153 170.26 -102.57 52.31
N SER A 154 171.27 -103.45 52.65
CA SER A 154 172.01 -104.66 52.05
C SER A 154 173.14 -105.34 52.96
N ARG A 155 173.58 -106.63 52.70
CA ARG A 155 174.64 -107.56 53.33
C ARG A 155 174.41 -108.15 54.76
N HIS A 156 174.87 -109.34 55.20
CA HIS A 156 175.74 -110.44 54.67
C HIS A 156 175.26 -111.89 55.09
N PHE A 157 176.09 -112.95 55.04
CA PHE A 157 175.65 -114.32 54.64
C PHE A 157 175.46 -115.44 55.71
N ARG A 158 175.45 -115.18 57.04
CA ARG A 158 175.22 -116.26 58.04
C ARG A 158 173.76 -116.39 58.50
N ASP A 159 173.00 -115.32 58.42
CA ASP A 159 171.67 -115.21 59.06
C ASP A 159 170.52 -115.77 58.18
N MET A 160 170.85 -116.16 56.94
CA MET A 160 169.94 -116.66 55.90
C MET A 160 169.08 -117.89 56.33
N LEU A 161 169.53 -118.64 57.33
CA LEU A 161 168.83 -119.81 57.87
C LEU A 161 167.76 -119.46 58.92
N GLU A 162 167.80 -118.27 59.53
CA GLU A 162 166.72 -117.77 60.37
C GLU A 162 165.68 -116.99 59.55
N GLU A 163 166.12 -116.28 58.50
CA GLU A 163 165.26 -115.55 57.55
C GLU A 163 164.19 -116.46 56.88
N GLU A 164 164.54 -117.71 56.57
CA GLU A 164 163.62 -118.68 55.95
C GLU A 164 162.49 -119.13 56.91
N ARG A 165 162.76 -119.17 58.21
CA ARG A 165 161.75 -119.45 59.24
C ARG A 165 160.77 -118.29 59.40
N GLU A 166 161.25 -117.05 59.28
CA GLU A 166 160.41 -115.86 59.37
C GLU A 166 159.50 -115.70 58.12
N ARG A 167 159.99 -116.11 56.94
CA ARG A 167 159.27 -116.06 55.66
C ARG A 167 157.93 -116.79 55.70
N LEU A 168 157.90 -118.04 56.19
CA LEU A 168 156.69 -118.88 56.28
C LEU A 168 155.66 -118.37 57.31
N LEU A 169 156.13 -117.65 58.33
CA LEU A 169 155.26 -117.01 59.34
C LEU A 169 154.55 -115.78 58.76
N LYS A 170 155.25 -114.96 57.96
CA LYS A 170 154.67 -113.84 57.21
C LYS A 170 153.62 -114.31 56.19
N GLU A 171 153.87 -115.41 55.49
CA GLU A 171 152.92 -115.98 54.52
C GLU A 171 151.60 -116.44 55.16
N ASN A 172 151.67 -117.12 56.32
CA ASN A 172 150.48 -117.55 57.05
C ASN A 172 149.60 -116.38 57.54
N VAL A 173 150.22 -115.27 57.95
CA VAL A 173 149.48 -114.04 58.31
C VAL A 173 148.80 -113.44 57.08
N GLY A 174 149.53 -113.30 55.96
CA GLY A 174 148.99 -112.73 54.72
C GLY A 174 147.77 -113.49 54.16
N LEU A 175 147.77 -114.83 54.22
CA LEU A 175 146.61 -115.64 53.82
C LEU A 175 145.38 -115.39 54.72
N ARG A 176 145.59 -115.16 56.01
CA ARG A 176 144.50 -114.86 56.96
C ARG A 176 143.92 -113.45 56.74
N ASP A 177 144.77 -112.48 56.44
CA ASP A 177 144.33 -111.12 56.10
C ASP A 177 143.59 -111.05 54.77
N ASN A 178 144.02 -111.82 53.76
CA ASN A 178 143.27 -112.01 52.51
C ASN A 178 141.86 -112.57 52.77
N LEU A 179 141.72 -113.59 53.62
CA LEU A 179 140.42 -114.15 54.00
C LEU A 179 139.53 -113.11 54.71
N ASN A 180 140.11 -112.32 55.62
CA ASN A 180 139.44 -111.22 56.31
C ASN A 180 139.06 -110.06 55.37
N GLN A 181 139.79 -109.88 54.27
CA GLN A 181 139.50 -108.88 53.24
C GLN A 181 138.36 -109.33 52.32
N ILE A 182 138.30 -110.62 51.98
CA ILE A 182 137.18 -111.22 51.23
C ILE A 182 135.87 -111.14 52.03
N HIS A 183 135.86 -111.47 53.32
CA HIS A 183 134.65 -111.36 54.15
C HIS A 183 134.12 -109.92 54.20
N ARG A 184 135.00 -108.93 54.46
CA ARG A 184 134.63 -107.50 54.46
C ARG A 184 134.14 -107.02 53.09
N ALA A 185 134.65 -107.56 51.98
CA ALA A 185 134.13 -107.28 50.64
C ALA A 185 132.74 -107.89 50.42
N LEU A 186 132.47 -109.08 50.95
CA LEU A 186 131.18 -109.77 50.82
C LEU A 186 130.09 -109.09 51.66
N GLU A 187 130.38 -108.71 52.91
CA GLU A 187 129.51 -107.86 53.75
C GLU A 187 129.21 -106.51 53.07
N LYS A 188 130.22 -105.88 52.46
CA LYS A 188 130.04 -104.65 51.69
C LYS A 188 129.11 -104.86 50.50
N ILE A 189 129.29 -105.93 49.72
CA ILE A 189 128.40 -106.27 48.59
C ILE A 189 126.96 -106.54 49.06
N GLN A 190 126.77 -107.23 50.19
CA GLN A 190 125.43 -107.46 50.77
C GLN A 190 124.77 -106.15 51.21
N SER A 191 125.51 -105.24 51.86
CA SER A 191 124.96 -103.93 52.23
C SER A 191 124.66 -103.05 51.01
N GLU A 192 125.50 -103.08 49.96
CA GLU A 192 125.22 -102.42 48.67
C GLU A 192 124.00 -103.01 47.94
N LEU A 193 123.76 -104.32 48.04
CA LEU A 193 122.57 -104.97 47.51
C LEU A 193 121.31 -104.52 48.24
N HIS A 194 121.31 -104.58 49.58
CA HIS A 194 120.16 -104.17 50.37
C HIS A 194 119.84 -102.66 50.21
N LEU A 195 120.86 -101.81 50.07
CA LEU A 195 120.69 -100.40 49.73
C LEU A 195 120.06 -100.21 48.33
N LYS A 196 120.40 -101.05 47.35
CA LYS A 196 119.78 -101.03 46.00
C LYS A 196 118.35 -101.55 46.00
N GLU A 197 118.04 -102.61 46.75
CA GLU A 197 116.67 -103.10 46.94
C GLU A 197 115.78 -102.00 47.55
N LYS A 198 116.25 -101.36 48.62
CA LYS A 198 115.55 -100.25 49.27
C LYS A 198 115.40 -99.03 48.36
N ALA A 199 116.40 -98.74 47.51
CA ALA A 199 116.30 -97.70 46.49
C ALA A 199 115.24 -98.03 45.42
N LEU A 200 115.17 -99.28 44.97
CA LEU A 200 114.14 -99.75 44.02
C LEU A 200 112.73 -99.72 44.63
N GLU A 201 112.58 -100.10 45.90
CA GLU A 201 111.31 -99.98 46.63
C GLU A 201 110.87 -98.52 46.75
N ASN A 202 111.79 -97.61 47.11
CA ASN A 202 111.53 -96.17 47.13
C ASN A 202 111.08 -95.66 45.75
N ILE A 203 111.82 -95.97 44.68
CA ILE A 203 111.47 -95.57 43.31
C ILE A 203 110.11 -96.14 42.88
N GLN A 204 109.78 -97.37 43.27
CA GLN A 204 108.48 -97.97 42.94
C GLN A 204 107.33 -97.33 43.74
N ASN A 205 107.58 -96.89 44.97
CA ASN A 205 106.60 -96.16 45.78
C ASN A 205 106.43 -94.70 45.31
N GLU A 206 107.52 -94.03 44.91
CA GLU A 206 107.48 -92.73 44.23
C GLU A 206 106.71 -92.81 42.91
N LYS A 207 106.92 -93.87 42.10
CA LYS A 207 106.16 -94.10 40.86
C LYS A 207 104.66 -94.24 41.13
N LYS A 208 104.27 -95.09 42.10
CA LYS A 208 102.86 -95.23 42.51
C LYS A 208 102.27 -93.92 43.03
N GLN A 209 103.07 -93.12 43.73
CA GLN A 209 102.63 -91.82 44.24
C GLN A 209 102.42 -90.81 43.11
N LYS A 210 103.34 -90.76 42.12
CA LYS A 210 103.17 -89.94 40.92
C LYS A 210 102.01 -90.40 40.04
N GLU A 211 101.73 -91.70 39.98
CA GLU A 211 100.54 -92.24 39.30
C GLU A 211 99.22 -91.83 39.96
N ARG A 212 99.19 -91.68 41.29
CA ARG A 212 98.03 -91.08 41.99
C ARG A 212 97.92 -89.60 41.70
N GLU A 213 99.01 -88.85 41.83
CA GLU A 213 99.03 -87.41 41.59
C GLU A 213 98.59 -87.06 40.16
N THR A 214 98.96 -87.87 39.15
CA THR A 214 98.46 -87.66 37.78
C THR A 214 96.98 -88.03 37.62
N GLN A 215 96.47 -89.05 38.33
CA GLN A 215 95.03 -89.36 38.34
C GLN A 215 94.22 -88.25 39.03
N GLU A 216 94.67 -87.77 40.20
CA GLU A 216 94.05 -86.66 40.92
C GLU A 216 94.02 -85.40 40.06
N MET A 217 95.16 -85.02 39.45
CA MET A 217 95.23 -83.88 38.51
C MET A 217 94.34 -84.07 37.29
N GLN A 218 94.21 -85.29 36.74
CA GLN A 218 93.29 -85.54 35.63
C GLN A 218 91.82 -85.39 36.06
N THR A 219 91.44 -85.85 37.25
CA THR A 219 90.05 -85.65 37.75
C THR A 219 89.75 -84.17 38.02
N LEU A 220 90.72 -83.40 38.52
CA LEU A 220 90.61 -81.95 38.69
C LEU A 220 90.51 -81.22 37.34
N LEU A 221 91.27 -81.65 36.33
CA LEU A 221 91.19 -81.12 34.97
C LEU A 221 89.80 -81.37 34.38
N ASN A 222 89.34 -82.62 34.32
CA ASN A 222 88.01 -82.98 33.81
C ASN A 222 86.91 -82.17 34.50
N HIS A 223 86.95 -82.07 35.83
CA HIS A 223 85.94 -81.33 36.59
C HIS A 223 86.01 -79.81 36.40
N SER A 224 87.15 -79.28 35.98
CA SER A 224 87.27 -77.88 35.53
C SER A 224 86.71 -77.68 34.12
N GLU A 225 86.96 -78.63 33.20
CA GLU A 225 86.43 -78.62 31.83
C GLU A 225 84.89 -78.73 31.82
N GLU A 226 84.31 -79.60 32.65
CA GLU A 226 82.86 -79.69 32.89
C GLU A 226 82.27 -78.33 33.32
N LYS A 227 82.93 -77.62 34.26
CA LYS A 227 82.49 -76.30 34.72
C LYS A 227 82.61 -75.24 33.64
N TYR A 228 83.68 -75.26 32.85
CA TYR A 228 83.84 -74.35 31.71
C TYR A 228 82.81 -74.64 30.61
N GLU A 229 82.40 -75.89 30.40
CA GLU A 229 81.36 -76.23 29.43
C GLU A 229 79.96 -75.82 29.90
N MET A 230 79.61 -76.11 31.16
CA MET A 230 78.37 -75.62 31.78
C MET A 230 78.28 -74.09 31.71
N LEU A 231 79.36 -73.37 32.06
CA LEU A 231 79.39 -71.91 32.01
C LEU A 231 79.30 -71.38 30.56
N ARG A 232 79.93 -72.05 29.58
CA ARG A 232 79.78 -71.71 28.15
C ARG A 232 78.34 -71.88 27.68
N GLU A 233 77.66 -72.94 28.10
CA GLU A 233 76.25 -73.19 27.78
C GLU A 233 75.33 -72.18 28.47
N GLU A 234 75.57 -71.81 29.73
CA GLU A 234 74.85 -70.73 30.43
C GLU A 234 75.00 -69.38 29.70
N PHE A 235 76.22 -69.03 29.26
CA PHE A 235 76.45 -67.85 28.43
C PHE A 235 75.72 -67.93 27.08
N ARG A 236 75.70 -69.11 26.44
CA ARG A 236 75.00 -69.33 25.16
C ARG A 236 73.48 -69.15 25.31
N GLN A 237 72.88 -69.76 26.34
CA GLN A 237 71.45 -69.62 26.64
C GLN A 237 71.09 -68.18 27.03
N THR A 238 71.90 -67.53 27.87
CA THR A 238 71.72 -66.13 28.27
C THR A 238 71.76 -65.21 27.06
N ARG A 239 72.73 -65.40 26.16
CA ARG A 239 72.83 -64.66 24.90
C ARG A 239 71.60 -64.88 24.01
N GLN A 240 71.20 -66.15 23.80
CA GLN A 240 70.04 -66.49 22.98
C GLN A 240 68.74 -65.85 23.50
N TYR A 241 68.55 -65.83 24.83
CA TYR A 241 67.43 -65.13 25.48
C TYR A 241 67.46 -63.61 25.25
N PHE A 242 68.64 -62.97 25.30
CA PHE A 242 68.76 -61.54 24.99
C PHE A 242 68.55 -61.23 23.50
N GLU A 243 69.01 -62.08 22.59
CA GLU A 243 68.76 -61.95 21.14
C GLU A 243 67.26 -62.12 20.82
N GLU A 244 66.57 -63.08 21.43
CA GLU A 244 65.11 -63.22 21.31
C GLU A 244 64.35 -62.03 21.94
N LYS A 245 64.82 -61.52 23.08
CA LYS A 245 64.27 -60.30 23.71
C LYS A 245 64.44 -59.06 22.84
N LEU A 246 65.54 -58.92 22.11
CA LEU A 246 65.75 -57.85 21.14
C LEU A 246 64.79 -57.99 19.96
N VAL A 247 64.79 -59.13 19.26
CA VAL A 247 63.92 -59.36 18.09
C VAL A 247 62.43 -59.24 18.43
N THR A 248 62.00 -59.68 19.62
CA THR A 248 60.60 -59.52 20.07
C THR A 248 60.26 -58.11 20.56
N ASN A 249 61.25 -57.24 20.79
CA ASN A 249 61.05 -55.82 21.09
C ASN A 249 61.11 -54.95 19.83
N GLU A 250 62.02 -55.27 18.89
CA GLU A 250 62.10 -54.67 17.55
C GLU A 250 60.76 -54.84 16.81
N LYS A 251 60.23 -56.06 16.72
CA LYS A 251 58.91 -56.33 16.11
C LYS A 251 57.77 -55.56 16.77
N LYS A 252 57.81 -55.33 18.08
CA LYS A 252 56.81 -54.49 18.78
C LYS A 252 56.99 -53.01 18.46
N SER A 253 58.23 -52.55 18.27
CA SER A 253 58.53 -51.20 17.83
C SER A 253 58.06 -50.96 16.39
N GLU A 254 58.27 -51.92 15.48
CA GLU A 254 57.77 -51.91 14.11
C GLU A 254 56.24 -51.88 14.07
N GLU A 255 55.56 -52.76 14.83
CA GLU A 255 54.10 -52.80 14.95
C GLU A 255 53.53 -51.47 15.49
N LEU A 256 54.19 -50.86 16.48
CA LEU A 256 53.80 -49.55 17.03
C LEU A 256 54.03 -48.40 16.04
N MET A 257 55.14 -48.40 15.30
CA MET A 257 55.39 -47.42 14.24
C MET A 257 54.35 -47.51 13.14
N LYS A 258 54.03 -48.72 12.68
CA LYS A 258 52.97 -48.98 11.69
C LYS A 258 51.60 -48.50 12.17
N GLN A 259 51.26 -48.71 13.45
CA GLN A 259 50.03 -48.17 14.05
C GLN A 259 50.02 -46.64 14.19
N ILE A 260 51.20 -45.99 14.28
CA ILE A 260 51.31 -44.53 14.24
C ILE A 260 51.07 -44.04 12.80
N GLU A 261 51.74 -44.62 11.81
CA GLU A 261 51.58 -44.29 10.38
C GLU A 261 50.12 -44.45 9.91
N GLU A 262 49.47 -45.58 10.24
CA GLU A 262 48.05 -45.82 9.93
C GLU A 262 47.13 -44.76 10.57
N ARG A 263 47.44 -44.30 11.79
CA ARG A 263 46.69 -43.23 12.46
C ARG A 263 46.98 -41.85 11.88
N GLU A 264 48.21 -41.57 11.43
CA GLU A 264 48.56 -40.31 10.77
C GLU A 264 47.90 -40.18 9.40
N VAL A 265 47.77 -41.27 8.64
CA VAL A 265 46.99 -41.32 7.40
C VAL A 265 45.51 -41.07 7.70
N ALA A 266 44.88 -41.85 8.59
CA ALA A 266 43.46 -41.68 8.91
C ALA A 266 43.13 -40.29 9.48
N ASN A 267 44.02 -39.70 10.29
CA ASN A 267 43.84 -38.34 10.82
C ASN A 267 44.00 -37.25 9.74
N ARG A 268 44.79 -37.51 8.69
CA ARG A 268 44.91 -36.64 7.52
C ARG A 268 43.65 -36.68 6.67
N GLU A 269 43.16 -37.88 6.35
CA GLU A 269 41.91 -38.11 5.62
C GLU A 269 40.71 -37.45 6.32
N LEU A 270 40.56 -37.64 7.65
CA LEU A 270 39.51 -36.99 8.45
C LEU A 270 39.63 -35.45 8.47
N MET A 271 40.84 -34.90 8.36
CA MET A 271 41.07 -33.45 8.28
C MET A 271 40.82 -32.87 6.89
N GLU A 272 40.95 -33.68 5.84
CA GLU A 272 40.58 -33.34 4.46
C GLU A 272 39.06 -33.43 4.27
N GLU A 273 38.43 -34.53 4.68
CA GLU A 273 36.96 -34.70 4.69
C GLU A 273 36.28 -33.56 5.45
N LYS A 274 36.75 -33.23 6.66
CA LYS A 274 36.27 -32.10 7.45
C LYS A 274 36.36 -30.76 6.70
N GLN A 275 37.42 -30.53 5.93
CA GLN A 275 37.54 -29.32 5.11
C GLN A 275 36.56 -29.32 3.93
N GLU A 276 36.31 -30.47 3.30
CA GLU A 276 35.36 -30.60 2.20
C GLU A 276 33.91 -30.48 2.67
N ILE A 277 33.56 -31.08 3.80
CA ILE A 277 32.27 -30.86 4.50
C ILE A 277 32.11 -29.38 4.88
N GLN A 278 33.17 -28.72 5.37
CA GLN A 278 33.10 -27.29 5.68
C GLN A 278 32.92 -26.43 4.41
N LYS A 279 33.62 -26.73 3.31
CA LYS A 279 33.47 -26.01 2.02
C LYS A 279 32.06 -26.18 1.45
N SER A 280 31.57 -27.42 1.35
CA SER A 280 30.23 -27.74 0.83
C SER A 280 29.11 -27.19 1.71
N PHE A 281 29.26 -27.19 3.05
CA PHE A 281 28.33 -26.51 3.96
C PHE A 281 28.29 -24.99 3.70
N HIS A 282 29.43 -24.33 3.51
CA HIS A 282 29.46 -22.90 3.22
C HIS A 282 28.88 -22.56 1.85
N ALA A 283 29.12 -23.40 0.83
CA ALA A 283 28.49 -23.26 -0.49
C ALA A 283 26.96 -23.40 -0.39
N SER A 284 26.46 -24.54 0.12
CA SER A 284 25.03 -24.80 0.28
C SER A 284 24.32 -23.74 1.14
N LYS A 285 24.97 -23.24 2.19
CA LYS A 285 24.46 -22.10 2.99
C LYS A 285 24.33 -20.83 2.17
N ASN A 286 25.29 -20.54 1.28
CA ASN A 286 25.25 -19.38 0.39
C ASN A 286 24.14 -19.53 -0.67
N ASP A 287 24.00 -20.72 -1.25
CA ASP A 287 22.94 -21.03 -2.23
C ASP A 287 21.54 -20.88 -1.60
N LEU A 288 21.37 -21.34 -0.35
CA LEU A 288 20.14 -21.16 0.43
C LEU A 288 19.85 -19.69 0.76
N LEU A 289 20.87 -18.84 0.93
CA LEU A 289 20.68 -17.39 1.09
C LEU A 289 20.27 -16.73 -0.23
N ILE A 290 20.93 -17.07 -1.34
CA ILE A 290 20.59 -16.56 -2.68
C ILE A 290 19.16 -16.97 -3.06
N ALA A 291 18.79 -18.23 -2.86
CA ALA A 291 17.44 -18.73 -3.13
C ALA A 291 16.37 -18.11 -2.21
N ARG A 292 16.72 -17.77 -0.96
CA ARG A 292 15.85 -17.00 -0.07
C ARG A 292 15.64 -15.58 -0.59
N ASP A 293 16.72 -14.87 -0.94
CA ASP A 293 16.65 -13.49 -1.42
C ASP A 293 15.91 -13.41 -2.77
N GLU A 294 16.06 -14.43 -3.63
CA GLU A 294 15.27 -14.64 -4.85
C GLU A 294 13.79 -14.83 -4.57
N LYS A 295 13.44 -15.66 -3.57
CA LYS A 295 12.06 -15.82 -3.14
C LYS A 295 11.49 -14.52 -2.56
N GLU A 296 12.25 -13.80 -1.72
CA GLU A 296 11.80 -12.53 -1.15
C GLU A 296 11.65 -11.43 -2.21
N ARG A 297 12.49 -11.40 -3.26
CA ARG A 297 12.30 -10.55 -4.45
C ARG A 297 11.03 -10.94 -5.20
N SER A 298 10.88 -12.22 -5.54
CA SER A 298 9.72 -12.74 -6.26
C SER A 298 8.41 -12.48 -5.52
N GLU A 299 8.37 -12.66 -4.19
CA GLU A 299 7.21 -12.34 -3.37
C GLU A 299 6.87 -10.84 -3.35
N LYS A 300 7.86 -9.94 -3.38
CA LYS A 300 7.64 -8.49 -3.49
C LYS A 300 7.05 -8.14 -4.85
N GLU A 301 7.64 -8.63 -5.93
CA GLU A 301 7.10 -8.44 -7.29
C GLU A 301 5.67 -8.96 -7.44
N TRP A 302 5.36 -10.16 -6.91
CA TRP A 302 4.00 -10.69 -6.93
C TRP A 302 3.03 -9.84 -6.11
N LYS A 303 3.43 -9.33 -4.93
CA LYS A 303 2.62 -8.42 -4.11
C LYS A 303 2.38 -7.08 -4.83
N GLU A 304 3.38 -6.54 -5.50
CA GLU A 304 3.29 -5.28 -6.27
C GLU A 304 2.41 -5.43 -7.52
N ARG A 305 2.59 -6.49 -8.32
CA ARG A 305 1.74 -6.82 -9.47
C ARG A 305 0.28 -7.04 -9.03
N THR A 306 0.07 -7.77 -7.94
CA THR A 306 -1.28 -8.00 -7.37
C THR A 306 -1.91 -6.68 -6.90
N ALA A 307 -1.15 -5.81 -6.24
CA ALA A 307 -1.63 -4.48 -5.83
C ALA A 307 -1.91 -3.54 -7.02
N ALA A 308 -1.20 -3.69 -8.13
CA ALA A 308 -1.50 -2.98 -9.38
C ALA A 308 -2.83 -3.47 -9.99
N LEU A 309 -3.01 -4.78 -10.13
CA LEU A 309 -4.26 -5.38 -10.62
C LEU A 309 -5.47 -5.02 -9.74
N PHE A 310 -5.33 -4.97 -8.41
CA PHE A 310 -6.41 -4.49 -7.54
C PHE A 310 -6.75 -3.01 -7.75
N ARG A 311 -5.75 -2.15 -8.01
CA ARG A 311 -5.98 -0.74 -8.35
C ARG A 311 -6.71 -0.58 -9.68
N GLU A 312 -6.34 -1.38 -10.69
CA GLU A 312 -6.98 -1.37 -12.01
C GLU A 312 -8.40 -1.95 -11.99
N LEU A 313 -8.63 -3.03 -11.23
CA LEU A 313 -9.98 -3.54 -10.97
C LEU A 313 -10.87 -2.45 -10.34
N GLU A 314 -10.33 -1.66 -9.41
CA GLU A 314 -11.08 -0.61 -8.72
C GLU A 314 -11.34 0.64 -9.59
N THR A 315 -10.45 0.98 -10.53
CA THR A 315 -10.76 2.00 -11.54
C THR A 315 -11.78 1.50 -12.58
N GLN A 316 -11.70 0.24 -13.00
CA GLN A 316 -12.69 -0.38 -13.88
C GLN A 316 -14.09 -0.42 -13.22
N LYS A 317 -14.21 -0.81 -11.95
CA LYS A 317 -15.48 -0.74 -11.21
C LYS A 317 -16.09 0.66 -11.20
N LYS A 318 -15.28 1.70 -10.96
CA LYS A 318 -15.74 3.10 -10.96
C LYS A 318 -16.22 3.54 -12.34
N MET A 319 -15.49 3.17 -13.39
CA MET A 319 -15.90 3.42 -14.77
C MET A 319 -17.22 2.71 -15.11
N VAL A 320 -17.42 1.47 -14.67
CA VAL A 320 -18.68 0.72 -14.85
C VAL A 320 -19.83 1.38 -14.07
N ALA A 321 -19.61 1.84 -12.84
CA ALA A 321 -20.61 2.59 -12.07
C ALA A 321 -21.01 3.90 -12.77
N GLU A 322 -20.03 4.70 -13.22
CA GLU A 322 -20.29 5.92 -13.98
C GLU A 322 -21.06 5.66 -15.29
N ILE A 323 -20.76 4.56 -15.99
CA ILE A 323 -21.49 4.16 -17.21
C ILE A 323 -22.93 3.74 -16.86
N ASN A 324 -23.13 3.02 -15.76
CA ASN A 324 -24.44 2.62 -15.27
C ASN A 324 -25.30 3.84 -14.88
N ASP A 325 -24.74 4.83 -14.20
CA ASP A 325 -25.45 6.07 -13.83
C ASP A 325 -25.79 6.93 -15.06
N LYS A 326 -24.88 6.99 -16.05
CA LYS A 326 -25.16 7.59 -17.37
C LYS A 326 -26.26 6.82 -18.12
N LEU A 327 -26.34 5.50 -18.00
CA LEU A 327 -27.39 4.69 -18.61
C LEU A 327 -28.75 4.89 -17.91
N ASN A 328 -28.78 4.94 -16.57
CA ASN A 328 -29.98 5.22 -15.78
C ASN A 328 -30.57 6.60 -16.13
N THR A 329 -29.74 7.65 -16.12
CA THR A 329 -30.17 9.02 -16.45
C THR A 329 -30.62 9.16 -17.91
N MET A 330 -30.00 8.44 -18.85
CA MET A 330 -30.48 8.34 -20.23
C MET A 330 -31.83 7.60 -20.34
N GLU A 331 -32.08 6.57 -19.53
CA GLU A 331 -33.36 5.87 -19.53
C GLU A 331 -34.47 6.69 -18.86
N GLU A 332 -34.16 7.46 -17.81
CA GLU A 332 -35.07 8.47 -17.25
C GLU A 332 -35.40 9.56 -18.27
N GLY A 333 -34.40 10.09 -18.97
CA GLY A 333 -34.58 11.02 -20.08
C GLY A 333 -35.48 10.45 -21.18
N LYS A 334 -35.29 9.17 -21.55
CA LYS A 334 -36.16 8.46 -22.49
C LYS A 334 -37.60 8.34 -21.99
N LYS A 335 -37.82 7.98 -20.72
CA LYS A 335 -39.16 7.91 -20.09
C LYS A 335 -39.86 9.28 -20.10
N ILE A 336 -39.11 10.35 -19.79
CA ILE A 336 -39.61 11.74 -19.86
C ILE A 336 -40.02 12.08 -21.31
N ILE A 337 -39.14 11.84 -22.29
CA ILE A 337 -39.42 12.09 -23.71
C ILE A 337 -40.69 11.34 -24.16
N GLN A 338 -40.77 10.04 -23.90
CA GLN A 338 -41.95 9.22 -24.23
C GLN A 338 -43.24 9.72 -23.57
N SER A 339 -43.20 10.16 -22.30
CA SER A 339 -44.37 10.75 -21.65
C SER A 339 -44.78 12.08 -22.28
N SER A 340 -43.82 12.89 -22.73
CA SER A 340 -44.05 14.17 -23.38
C SER A 340 -44.59 14.02 -24.80
N GLU A 341 -44.12 13.01 -25.54
CA GLU A 341 -44.60 12.58 -26.85
C GLU A 341 -46.07 12.10 -26.76
N GLN A 342 -46.38 11.19 -25.84
CA GLN A 342 -47.75 10.73 -25.60
C GLN A 342 -48.70 11.85 -25.20
N ARG A 343 -48.23 12.86 -24.47
CA ARG A 343 -49.01 14.08 -24.14
C ARG A 343 -49.24 14.95 -25.38
N LEU A 344 -48.21 15.17 -26.20
CA LEU A 344 -48.30 15.97 -27.43
C LEU A 344 -49.20 15.31 -28.48
N LEU A 345 -49.17 13.97 -28.61
CA LEU A 345 -50.08 13.23 -29.47
C LEU A 345 -51.55 13.45 -29.06
N LYS A 346 -51.87 13.35 -27.77
CA LYS A 346 -53.22 13.61 -27.24
C LYS A 346 -53.67 15.07 -27.44
N GLU A 347 -52.74 16.03 -27.33
CA GLU A 347 -53.02 17.45 -27.60
C GLU A 347 -53.32 17.66 -29.10
N VAL A 348 -52.54 17.06 -30.01
CA VAL A 348 -52.78 17.11 -31.46
C VAL A 348 -54.09 16.41 -31.84
N GLU A 349 -54.44 15.28 -31.21
CA GLU A 349 -55.74 14.63 -31.38
C GLU A 349 -56.89 15.54 -30.92
N ALA A 350 -56.77 16.16 -29.75
CA ALA A 350 -57.76 17.10 -29.22
C ALA A 350 -57.94 18.32 -30.13
N GLN A 351 -56.85 18.92 -30.62
CA GLN A 351 -56.89 20.02 -31.57
C GLN A 351 -57.48 19.60 -32.93
N MET A 352 -57.14 18.41 -33.46
CA MET A 352 -57.79 17.86 -34.66
C MET A 352 -59.30 17.72 -34.46
N HIS A 353 -59.74 17.21 -33.31
CA HIS A 353 -61.18 17.11 -32.99
C HIS A 353 -61.83 18.50 -32.83
N GLN A 354 -61.11 19.50 -32.35
CA GLN A 354 -61.61 20.88 -32.27
C GLN A 354 -61.73 21.52 -33.66
N THR A 355 -60.71 21.37 -34.52
CA THR A 355 -60.74 21.84 -35.92
C THR A 355 -61.92 21.23 -36.68
N LYS A 356 -62.13 19.91 -36.57
CA LYS A 356 -63.28 19.21 -37.19
C LYS A 356 -64.64 19.74 -36.73
N ARG A 357 -64.76 20.21 -35.48
CA ARG A 357 -65.98 20.88 -34.98
C ARG A 357 -66.15 22.28 -35.56
N TRP A 358 -65.07 23.03 -35.76
CA TRP A 358 -65.10 24.34 -36.41
C TRP A 358 -65.39 24.25 -37.90
N GLU A 359 -64.82 23.26 -38.61
CA GLU A 359 -65.10 22.94 -40.01
C GLU A 359 -66.59 22.62 -40.21
N LEU A 360 -67.14 21.72 -39.38
CA LEU A 360 -68.58 21.39 -39.39
C LEU A 360 -69.43 22.65 -39.18
N LYS A 361 -69.12 23.44 -38.16
CA LYS A 361 -69.87 24.67 -37.84
C LYS A 361 -69.74 25.76 -38.93
N SER A 362 -68.60 25.85 -39.62
CA SER A 362 -68.45 26.73 -40.78
C SER A 362 -69.37 26.28 -41.91
N SER A 363 -69.39 24.97 -42.20
CA SER A 363 -70.26 24.40 -43.24
C SER A 363 -71.75 24.57 -42.92
N GLU A 364 -72.16 24.42 -41.65
CA GLU A 364 -73.52 24.72 -41.18
C GLU A 364 -73.89 26.19 -41.42
N LEU A 365 -73.02 27.13 -41.02
CA LEU A 365 -73.24 28.57 -41.22
C LEU A 365 -73.20 28.99 -42.69
N GLU A 366 -72.36 28.37 -43.52
CA GLU A 366 -72.33 28.57 -44.97
C GLU A 366 -73.62 28.07 -45.63
N SER A 367 -74.17 26.94 -45.17
CA SER A 367 -75.46 26.41 -45.61
C SER A 367 -76.65 27.28 -45.16
N GLU A 368 -76.60 27.86 -43.96
CA GLU A 368 -77.58 28.85 -43.50
C GLU A 368 -77.50 30.15 -44.30
N MET A 369 -76.30 30.68 -44.53
CA MET A 369 -76.11 31.85 -45.40
C MET A 369 -76.51 31.57 -46.85
N GLY A 370 -76.30 30.34 -47.36
CA GLY A 370 -76.79 29.89 -48.66
C GLY A 370 -78.32 29.99 -48.76
N ARG A 371 -79.02 29.27 -47.88
CA ARG A 371 -80.49 29.29 -47.79
C ARG A 371 -81.06 30.70 -47.57
N MET A 372 -80.39 31.53 -46.76
CA MET A 372 -80.80 32.92 -46.54
C MET A 372 -80.61 33.80 -47.79
N ARG A 373 -79.51 33.63 -48.53
CA ARG A 373 -79.30 34.32 -49.83
C ARG A 373 -80.33 33.88 -50.87
N GLU A 374 -80.60 32.59 -50.99
CA GLU A 374 -81.65 32.05 -51.88
C GLU A 374 -83.03 32.62 -51.54
N ALA A 375 -83.38 32.69 -50.24
CA ALA A 375 -84.63 33.27 -49.78
C ALA A 375 -84.72 34.78 -50.10
N PHE A 376 -83.66 35.56 -49.88
CA PHE A 376 -83.63 36.98 -50.24
C PHE A 376 -83.66 37.20 -51.76
N GLU A 377 -82.96 36.38 -52.55
CA GLU A 377 -83.00 36.44 -54.01
C GLU A 377 -84.41 36.12 -54.54
N GLY A 378 -85.09 35.13 -53.95
CA GLY A 378 -86.50 34.84 -54.20
C GLY A 378 -87.43 36.00 -53.84
N GLN A 379 -87.22 36.65 -52.68
CA GLN A 379 -87.96 37.86 -52.31
C GLN A 379 -87.73 39.00 -53.31
N ILE A 380 -86.49 39.30 -53.66
CA ILE A 380 -86.12 40.34 -54.64
C ILE A 380 -86.81 40.06 -55.99
N LYS A 381 -86.74 38.83 -56.51
CA LYS A 381 -87.45 38.43 -57.74
C LYS A 381 -88.96 38.61 -57.63
N SER A 382 -89.56 38.27 -56.48
CA SER A 382 -91.00 38.47 -56.23
C SER A 382 -91.39 39.96 -56.19
N TRP A 383 -90.53 40.81 -55.63
CA TRP A 383 -90.75 42.26 -55.56
C TRP A 383 -90.54 42.93 -56.92
N GLN A 384 -89.54 42.51 -57.69
CA GLN A 384 -89.35 42.95 -59.08
C GLN A 384 -90.56 42.59 -59.96
N LEU A 385 -91.07 41.36 -59.86
CA LEU A 385 -92.29 40.94 -60.56
C LEU A 385 -93.51 41.77 -60.14
N ARG A 386 -93.67 42.04 -58.83
CA ARG A 386 -94.77 42.85 -58.31
C ARG A 386 -94.65 44.33 -58.70
N LEU A 387 -93.43 44.86 -58.80
CA LEU A 387 -93.17 46.22 -59.27
C LEU A 387 -93.57 46.35 -60.75
N ALA A 388 -93.12 45.44 -61.62
CA ALA A 388 -93.49 45.43 -63.03
C ALA A 388 -95.03 45.28 -63.24
N GLN A 389 -95.71 44.51 -62.39
CA GLN A 389 -97.18 44.44 -62.39
C GLN A 389 -97.85 45.76 -61.99
N LEU A 390 -97.29 46.49 -61.02
CA LEU A 390 -97.78 47.80 -60.60
C LEU A 390 -97.50 48.88 -61.67
N GLU A 391 -96.33 48.86 -62.30
CA GLU A 391 -95.96 49.75 -63.41
C GLU A 391 -96.88 49.54 -64.62
N SER A 392 -97.16 48.29 -64.99
CA SER A 392 -98.13 47.95 -66.04
C SER A 392 -99.53 48.49 -65.71
N ARG A 393 -99.99 48.32 -64.46
CA ARG A 393 -101.29 48.82 -63.99
C ARG A 393 -101.36 50.34 -63.94
N GLU A 394 -100.30 51.04 -63.54
CA GLU A 394 -100.28 52.50 -63.55
C GLU A 394 -100.25 53.05 -64.98
N HIS A 395 -99.60 52.36 -65.92
CA HIS A 395 -99.64 52.71 -67.35
C HIS A 395 -101.05 52.49 -67.97
N GLU A 396 -101.80 51.47 -67.52
CA GLU A 396 -103.23 51.31 -67.84
C GLU A 396 -104.09 52.43 -67.23
N LEU A 397 -103.86 52.78 -65.95
CA LEU A 397 -104.56 53.88 -65.27
C LEU A 397 -104.24 55.24 -65.91
N GLU A 398 -103.02 55.46 -66.39
CA GLU A 398 -102.65 56.69 -67.09
C GLU A 398 -103.34 56.81 -68.46
N LYS A 399 -103.46 55.71 -69.21
CA LYS A 399 -104.30 55.65 -70.42
C LYS A 399 -105.76 55.95 -70.10
N ALA A 400 -106.31 55.40 -69.02
CA ALA A 400 -107.68 55.70 -68.58
C ALA A 400 -107.85 57.17 -68.16
N ARG A 401 -106.91 57.75 -67.41
CA ARG A 401 -106.90 59.18 -67.05
C ARG A 401 -106.80 60.08 -68.28
N ALA A 402 -106.04 59.68 -69.31
CA ALA A 402 -105.95 60.41 -70.57
C ALA A 402 -107.28 60.36 -71.34
N GLN A 403 -107.94 59.20 -71.40
CA GLN A 403 -109.29 59.07 -71.98
C GLN A 403 -110.33 59.91 -71.24
N VAL A 404 -110.33 59.91 -69.91
CA VAL A 404 -111.23 60.75 -69.10
C VAL A 404 -111.00 62.24 -69.39
N LYS A 405 -109.75 62.71 -69.46
CA LYS A 405 -109.43 64.09 -69.82
C LYS A 405 -109.89 64.47 -71.22
N ASP A 406 -109.86 63.55 -72.18
CA ASP A 406 -110.37 63.82 -73.52
C ASP A 406 -111.90 63.88 -73.56
N LEU A 407 -112.58 62.93 -72.89
CA LEU A 407 -114.04 62.95 -72.73
C LEU A 407 -114.52 64.21 -72.00
N GLN A 408 -113.77 64.72 -71.01
CA GLN A 408 -114.06 66.00 -70.36
C GLN A 408 -113.99 67.18 -71.34
N ARG A 409 -112.94 67.28 -72.17
CA ARG A 409 -112.86 68.33 -73.22
C ARG A 409 -114.00 68.22 -74.23
N GLN A 410 -114.40 67.00 -74.60
CA GLN A 410 -115.54 66.77 -75.50
C GLN A 410 -116.87 67.21 -74.84
N LEU A 411 -117.02 67.06 -73.52
CA LEU A 411 -118.15 67.57 -72.75
C LEU A 411 -118.13 69.10 -72.68
N GLU A 412 -117.03 69.71 -72.22
CA GLU A 412 -116.84 71.18 -72.16
C GLU A 412 -117.13 71.84 -73.52
N HIS A 413 -116.67 71.24 -74.62
CA HIS A 413 -116.94 71.72 -75.97
C HIS A 413 -118.42 71.65 -76.35
N ARG A 414 -119.14 70.58 -75.97
CA ARG A 414 -120.60 70.46 -76.18
C ARG A 414 -121.38 71.45 -75.34
N GLU A 415 -121.03 71.61 -74.07
CA GLU A 415 -121.64 72.59 -73.17
C GLU A 415 -121.45 74.02 -73.69
N LEU A 416 -120.25 74.37 -74.15
CA LEU A 416 -119.95 75.69 -74.73
C LEU A 416 -120.74 75.94 -76.02
N ILE A 417 -120.91 74.92 -76.88
CA ILE A 417 -121.78 74.99 -78.07
C ILE A 417 -123.25 75.20 -77.66
N GLN A 418 -123.75 74.46 -76.67
CA GLN A 418 -125.13 74.57 -76.21
C GLN A 418 -125.40 75.94 -75.60
N ARG A 419 -124.54 76.41 -74.69
CA ARG A 419 -124.66 77.72 -74.02
C ARG A 419 -124.60 78.89 -75.03
N LYS A 420 -123.87 78.71 -76.14
CA LYS A 420 -123.86 79.65 -77.27
C LYS A 420 -125.20 79.67 -78.03
N ARG A 421 -125.91 78.54 -78.15
CA ARG A 421 -127.27 78.51 -78.73
C ARG A 421 -128.28 79.19 -77.80
N GLU A 422 -128.28 78.83 -76.53
CA GLU A 422 -129.16 79.42 -75.49
C GLU A 422 -129.04 80.95 -75.44
N LEU A 423 -127.81 81.48 -75.48
CA LEU A 423 -127.56 82.93 -75.57
C LEU A 423 -128.05 83.54 -76.89
N SER A 424 -127.91 82.84 -78.02
CA SER A 424 -128.37 83.31 -79.34
C SER A 424 -129.91 83.34 -79.44
N GLU A 425 -130.59 82.35 -78.86
CA GLU A 425 -132.05 82.27 -78.79
C GLU A 425 -132.60 83.34 -77.84
N SER A 426 -131.98 83.50 -76.66
CA SER A 426 -132.31 84.57 -75.71
C SER A 426 -132.13 85.98 -76.31
N TYR A 427 -131.03 86.21 -77.04
CA TYR A 427 -130.81 87.46 -77.77
C TYR A 427 -131.91 87.71 -78.81
N SER A 428 -132.27 86.71 -79.62
CA SER A 428 -133.33 86.83 -80.63
C SER A 428 -134.71 87.11 -80.01
N MET A 429 -135.05 86.47 -78.88
CA MET A 429 -136.26 86.80 -78.12
C MET A 429 -136.23 88.24 -77.59
N LYS A 430 -135.10 88.72 -77.07
CA LYS A 430 -134.99 90.11 -76.59
C LYS A 430 -135.05 91.14 -77.73
N GLU A 431 -134.46 90.84 -78.89
CA GLU A 431 -134.54 91.69 -80.08
C GLU A 431 -135.99 91.80 -80.60
N THR A 432 -136.76 90.70 -80.57
CA THR A 432 -138.19 90.72 -80.95
C THR A 432 -139.07 91.43 -79.92
N GLN A 433 -138.82 91.25 -78.61
CA GLN A 433 -139.49 92.05 -77.55
C GLN A 433 -139.22 93.56 -77.72
N LEU A 434 -137.98 93.95 -77.99
CA LEU A 434 -137.61 95.35 -78.19
C LEU A 434 -138.35 95.95 -79.41
N LYS A 435 -138.41 95.22 -80.53
CA LYS A 435 -139.17 95.62 -81.72
C LYS A 435 -140.69 95.74 -81.47
N SER A 436 -141.27 94.99 -80.54
CA SER A 436 -142.68 95.20 -80.15
C SER A 436 -142.87 96.42 -79.26
N LEU A 437 -141.94 96.70 -78.34
CA LEU A 437 -141.99 97.88 -77.47
C LEU A 437 -141.82 99.18 -78.25
N VAL A 438 -140.89 99.23 -79.21
CA VAL A 438 -140.73 100.38 -80.11
C VAL A 438 -142.03 100.67 -80.88
N LYS A 439 -142.71 99.64 -81.40
CA LYS A 439 -144.03 99.82 -82.05
C LYS A 439 -145.13 100.29 -81.10
N GLN A 440 -145.09 99.95 -79.82
CA GLN A 440 -146.01 100.50 -78.82
C GLN A 440 -145.69 101.98 -78.53
N GLN A 441 -144.41 102.35 -78.44
CA GLN A 441 -143.99 103.74 -78.30
C GLN A 441 -144.42 104.59 -79.51
N GLU A 442 -144.12 104.16 -80.75
CA GLU A 442 -144.57 104.82 -81.99
C GLU A 442 -146.08 105.05 -81.99
N LYS A 443 -146.86 104.06 -81.52
CA LYS A 443 -148.31 104.20 -81.39
C LYS A 443 -148.69 105.25 -80.35
N LEU A 444 -148.13 105.20 -79.13
CA LEU A 444 -148.42 106.18 -78.08
C LEU A 444 -148.03 107.60 -78.49
N GLU A 445 -146.91 107.81 -79.18
CA GLU A 445 -146.51 109.11 -79.71
C GLU A 445 -147.46 109.65 -80.80
N SER A 446 -148.15 108.77 -81.54
CA SER A 446 -149.21 109.18 -82.48
C SER A 446 -150.51 109.57 -81.73
N GLU A 447 -150.81 108.90 -80.63
CA GLU A 447 -151.99 109.11 -79.79
C GLU A 447 -151.86 110.39 -78.94
N ILE A 448 -150.65 110.70 -78.45
CA ILE A 448 -150.31 111.97 -77.80
C ILE A 448 -150.46 113.14 -78.77
N ARG A 449 -149.88 113.05 -79.98
CA ARG A 449 -150.01 114.08 -81.03
C ARG A 449 -151.47 114.35 -81.39
N HIS A 450 -152.32 113.32 -81.43
CA HIS A 450 -153.75 113.50 -81.66
C HIS A 450 -154.43 114.31 -80.54
N ARG A 451 -154.14 114.02 -79.27
CA ARG A 451 -154.67 114.77 -78.12
C ARG A 451 -154.15 116.21 -78.01
N GLU A 452 -152.91 116.47 -78.44
CA GLU A 452 -152.42 117.85 -78.58
C GLU A 452 -153.24 118.65 -79.61
N GLU A 453 -153.64 118.00 -80.71
CA GLU A 453 -154.50 118.60 -81.74
C GLU A 453 -155.91 118.92 -81.20
N GLU A 454 -156.46 118.03 -80.35
CA GLU A 454 -157.74 118.27 -79.66
C GLU A 454 -157.64 119.43 -78.65
N LEU A 455 -156.58 119.47 -77.85
CA LEU A 455 -156.34 120.56 -76.89
C LEU A 455 -156.18 121.92 -77.58
N ARG A 456 -155.56 121.98 -78.76
CA ARG A 456 -155.50 123.22 -79.58
C ARG A 456 -156.89 123.69 -80.02
N LYS A 457 -157.82 122.78 -80.32
CA LYS A 457 -159.22 123.14 -80.62
C LYS A 457 -159.97 123.66 -79.39
N LEU A 458 -159.89 122.94 -78.27
CA LEU A 458 -160.55 123.33 -77.02
C LEU A 458 -160.07 124.71 -76.52
N LEU A 459 -158.77 125.01 -76.64
CA LEU A 459 -158.22 126.34 -76.33
C LEU A 459 -158.75 127.42 -77.29
N HIS A 460 -159.01 127.10 -78.55
CA HIS A 460 -159.60 128.04 -79.51
C HIS A 460 -161.08 128.31 -79.18
N GLU A 461 -161.84 127.27 -78.83
CA GLU A 461 -163.25 127.35 -78.42
C GLU A 461 -163.42 128.14 -77.10
N GLN A 462 -162.55 127.89 -76.11
CA GLN A 462 -162.44 128.71 -74.90
C GLN A 462 -162.15 130.18 -75.25
N GLY A 463 -161.19 130.42 -76.14
CA GLY A 463 -160.83 131.75 -76.62
C GLY A 463 -161.92 132.47 -77.44
N THR A 464 -162.97 131.78 -77.90
CA THR A 464 -164.21 132.40 -78.41
C THR A 464 -165.21 132.68 -77.30
N LEU A 465 -165.49 131.70 -76.44
CA LEU A 465 -166.44 131.84 -75.32
C LEU A 465 -166.03 132.96 -74.34
N GLU A 466 -164.74 133.14 -74.07
CA GLU A 466 -164.26 134.22 -73.19
C GLU A 466 -164.54 135.61 -73.77
N ARG A 467 -164.52 135.78 -75.10
CA ARG A 467 -164.89 137.04 -75.76
C ARG A 467 -166.39 137.31 -75.67
N GLU A 468 -167.23 136.32 -75.94
CA GLU A 468 -168.68 136.41 -75.79
C GLU A 468 -169.08 136.73 -74.33
N VAL A 469 -168.44 136.10 -73.35
CA VAL A 469 -168.66 136.39 -71.92
C VAL A 469 -168.24 137.81 -71.54
N ILE A 470 -167.22 138.39 -72.18
CA ILE A 470 -166.84 139.80 -71.98
C ILE A 470 -167.91 140.74 -72.54
N GLU A 471 -168.44 140.49 -73.74
CA GLU A 471 -169.53 141.29 -74.33
C GLU A 471 -170.80 141.22 -73.47
N ILE A 472 -171.20 140.02 -73.02
CA ILE A 472 -172.35 139.82 -72.13
C ILE A 472 -172.16 140.57 -70.79
N LYS A 473 -170.95 140.57 -70.22
CA LYS A 473 -170.63 141.31 -68.99
C LYS A 473 -170.63 142.83 -69.18
N GLN A 474 -170.37 143.34 -70.38
CA GLN A 474 -170.52 144.77 -70.69
C GLN A 474 -172.00 145.14 -70.87
N ALA A 475 -172.78 144.31 -71.56
CA ALA A 475 -174.24 144.49 -71.70
C ALA A 475 -174.97 144.48 -70.34
N GLN A 476 -174.59 143.60 -69.41
CA GLN A 476 -175.15 143.57 -68.05
C GLN A 476 -174.94 144.88 -67.27
N ARG A 477 -173.81 145.58 -67.45
CA ARG A 477 -173.55 146.84 -66.72
C ARG A 477 -174.55 147.94 -67.09
N HIS A 478 -174.89 148.08 -68.37
CA HIS A 478 -175.85 149.11 -68.81
C HIS A 478 -177.31 148.80 -68.43
N LEU A 479 -177.67 147.54 -68.22
CA LEU A 479 -179.01 147.17 -67.74
C LEU A 479 -179.20 147.47 -66.24
N ALA A 480 -178.13 147.43 -65.44
CA ALA A 480 -178.18 147.72 -64.00
C ALA A 480 -178.52 149.18 -63.66
N GLU A 481 -178.25 150.13 -64.57
CA GLU A 481 -178.35 151.57 -64.30
C GLU A 481 -179.80 152.13 -64.25
N ARG A 482 -180.83 151.32 -64.57
CA ARG A 482 -182.21 151.82 -64.78
C ARG A 482 -183.26 151.53 -63.68
N VAL A 483 -183.03 150.64 -62.73
CA VAL A 483 -184.03 150.30 -61.68
C VAL A 483 -183.64 150.88 -60.32
N LYS A 484 -183.88 152.19 -60.20
CA LYS A 484 -183.65 153.09 -59.05
C LYS A 484 -183.89 152.54 -57.63
N ARG A 485 -182.94 152.89 -56.76
CA ARG A 485 -183.08 153.56 -55.43
C ARG A 485 -184.13 153.06 -54.43
N GLU A 486 -183.64 152.50 -53.31
CA GLU A 486 -183.87 152.89 -51.89
C GLU A 486 -183.77 151.64 -50.97
N SER A 487 -183.14 151.64 -49.78
CA SER A 487 -182.11 152.52 -49.17
C SER A 487 -181.35 151.67 -48.07
N PRO A 488 -180.37 152.15 -47.26
CA PRO A 488 -179.05 151.50 -47.29
C PRO A 488 -178.39 151.06 -45.95
N GLY A 489 -177.41 150.15 -46.07
CA GLY A 489 -176.21 150.07 -45.20
C GLY A 489 -176.19 148.98 -44.11
N SER A 490 -175.01 148.50 -43.65
CA SER A 490 -173.64 148.73 -44.15
C SER A 490 -172.59 147.76 -43.52
N VAL A 491 -171.55 147.37 -44.29
CA VAL A 491 -170.09 147.39 -43.91
C VAL A 491 -169.58 146.43 -42.77
N PRO A 492 -168.35 145.82 -42.82
CA PRO A 492 -167.47 145.45 -43.97
C PRO A 492 -166.47 144.23 -43.79
N ARG A 493 -165.70 143.94 -44.87
CA ARG A 493 -164.20 143.72 -44.94
C ARG A 493 -163.53 142.33 -44.81
N SER A 494 -162.37 142.25 -45.50
CA SER A 494 -161.17 141.38 -45.32
C SER A 494 -161.23 139.99 -46.00
N GLN A 495 -160.40 139.66 -47.02
CA GLN A 495 -158.93 139.39 -47.08
C GLN A 495 -158.56 137.94 -46.65
N ASP A 496 -157.61 137.20 -47.26
CA ASP A 496 -156.58 137.55 -48.27
C ASP A 496 -156.10 136.35 -49.14
N THR A 497 -155.42 136.67 -50.27
CA THR A 497 -154.40 135.92 -51.07
C THR A 497 -154.44 134.39 -51.33
N SER A 498 -154.08 133.99 -52.56
CA SER A 498 -153.51 132.66 -52.91
C SER A 498 -152.62 132.71 -54.16
N THR A 499 -151.31 132.54 -53.96
CA THR A 499 -150.17 132.43 -54.91
C THR A 499 -148.95 131.91 -54.09
N ASP A 500 -147.86 131.33 -54.62
CA ASP A 500 -147.44 131.07 -56.00
C ASP A 500 -146.45 129.87 -56.11
N PHE A 501 -145.99 129.58 -57.33
CA PHE A 501 -144.93 128.62 -57.73
C PHE A 501 -143.65 128.56 -56.86
N PHE A 502 -143.03 127.37 -56.75
CA PHE A 502 -141.57 127.17 -56.96
C PHE A 502 -141.18 125.69 -57.25
N LEU A 503 -140.16 125.51 -58.11
CA LEU A 503 -139.36 124.29 -58.39
C LEU A 503 -138.02 124.37 -57.59
N PRO A 504 -136.97 123.50 -57.72
CA PRO A 504 -136.75 122.34 -58.61
C PRO A 504 -136.05 121.08 -57.99
N ARG A 505 -135.91 120.02 -58.82
CA ARG A 505 -134.81 119.00 -58.85
C ARG A 505 -134.63 118.06 -57.62
N GLU A 506 -134.12 116.82 -57.77
CA GLU A 506 -133.46 116.15 -58.90
C GLU A 506 -134.10 114.80 -59.31
N SER A 507 -134.00 114.50 -60.61
CA SER A 507 -133.51 113.28 -61.30
C SER A 507 -133.76 111.86 -60.74
N PRO A 508 -133.93 110.84 -61.62
CA PRO A 508 -135.14 110.04 -61.55
C PRO A 508 -134.96 108.55 -61.28
N GLU A 509 -136.11 107.88 -61.24
CA GLU A 509 -136.30 106.44 -61.44
C GLU A 509 -135.52 105.88 -62.64
N THR A 510 -135.04 104.66 -62.49
CA THR A 510 -135.25 103.61 -63.50
C THR A 510 -135.99 102.46 -62.81
N SER A 511 -136.97 101.87 -63.48
CA SER A 511 -138.01 101.03 -62.86
C SER A 511 -137.53 99.66 -62.35
N HIS A 512 -138.38 99.07 -61.48
CA HIS A 512 -138.64 97.63 -61.33
C HIS A 512 -138.30 96.78 -62.58
N ASP A 513 -137.78 95.55 -62.46
CA ASP A 513 -137.38 94.74 -61.27
C ASP A 513 -135.95 94.18 -61.46
#